data_AF-A0A328D2B3-F1
#
_entry.id   AF-A0A328D2B3-F1
#
_cell.length_a   1.000
_cell.length_b   1.000
_cell.length_c   1.000
_cell.angle_alpha   90.00
_cell.angle_beta   90.00
_cell.angle_gamma   90.00
#
_symmetry.space_group_name_H-M   'P 1'
#
loop_
_entity.id
_entity.type
_entity.pdbx_description
1 polymer ?
#
loop_
_entity_poly.entity_id
_entity_poly.type
_entity_poly.pdbx_seq_one_letter_code
_entity_poly.pdbx_strand_id
1 'polypeptide(L)' 'MDHFYKLPLDCISGIISLTSPPDAAAFCVISRHFKSASDSDAVWKKFLPPDIDDLISESSSTPPSVLPTKKKDLLSLPL' A
#
# COMPACT_ATOMS: atom_id res chain seq x y z
N MET A 1 -3.23 20.77 21.12
CA MET A 1 -2.85 21.07 19.73
C MET A 1 -1.53 20.37 19.47
N ASP A 2 -1.63 19.28 18.73
CA ASP A 2 -0.57 18.41 18.22
C ASP A 2 0.59 19.19 17.60
N HIS A 3 1.71 19.33 18.30
CA HIS A 3 2.88 20.11 17.85
C HIS A 3 3.54 19.59 16.56
N PHE A 4 3.14 18.41 16.09
CA PHE A 4 3.61 17.77 14.88
C PHE A 4 3.34 18.59 13.60
N TYR A 5 2.39 19.53 13.60
CA TYR A 5 2.17 20.42 12.43
C TYR A 5 3.35 21.35 12.12
N LYS A 6 4.29 21.53 13.07
CA LYS A 6 5.51 22.32 12.85
C LYS A 6 6.63 21.52 12.17
N LEU A 7 6.50 20.19 12.14
CA LEU A 7 7.48 19.34 11.48
C LEU A 7 7.16 19.27 9.98
N PRO A 8 8.18 19.32 9.12
CA PRO A 8 8.00 19.00 7.70
C PRO A 8 7.39 17.61 7.51
N LEU A 9 6.58 17.44 6.46
CA LEU A 9 5.93 16.17 6.16
C LEU A 9 6.96 15.03 6.04
N ASP A 10 8.09 15.27 5.38
CA ASP A 10 9.17 14.30 5.23
C ASP A 10 9.75 13.83 6.57
N CYS A 11 9.79 14.69 7.59
CA CYS A 11 10.23 14.28 8.92
C CYS A 11 9.23 13.30 9.55
N ILE A 12 7.93 13.56 9.40
CA ILE A 12 6.87 12.71 9.93
C ILE A 12 6.85 11.38 9.17
N SER A 13 6.89 11.41 7.84
CA SER A 13 6.97 10.22 6.98
C SER A 13 8.23 9.40 7.29
N GLY A 14 9.36 10.07 7.56
CA GLY A 14 10.59 9.41 8.00
C GLY A 14 10.39 8.63 9.30
N ILE A 15 9.77 9.24 10.32
CA ILE A 15 9.47 8.57 11.60
C ILE A 15 8.54 7.38 11.39
N ILE A 16 7.46 7.55 10.63
CA ILE A 16 6.49 6.48 10.35
C ILE A 16 7.15 5.32 9.59
N SER A 17 8.06 5.60 8.66
CA SER A 17 8.77 4.58 7.89
C SER A 17 9.70 3.68 8.72
N LEU A 18 10.02 4.09 9.95
CA LEU A 18 10.83 3.31 10.89
C LEU A 18 9.98 2.34 11.73
N THR A 19 8.66 2.37 11.60
CA THR A 19 7.76 1.48 12.34
C THR A 19 7.40 0.24 11.51
N SER A 20 6.44 -0.56 11.96
CA SER A 20 5.95 -1.71 11.18
C SER A 20 4.80 -1.28 10.25
N PRO A 21 4.55 -1.95 9.11
CA PRO A 21 3.47 -1.54 8.19
C PRO A 21 2.07 -1.41 8.85
N PRO A 22 1.65 -2.31 9.76
CA PRO A 22 0.39 -2.14 10.48
C PRO A 22 0.38 -0.92 11.40
N ASP A 23 1.50 -0.64 12.05
CA ASP A 23 1.65 0.53 12.92
C ASP A 23 1.66 1.83 12.10
N ALA A 24 2.38 1.85 10.98
CA ALA A 24 2.39 2.97 10.03
C ALA A 24 0.99 3.32 9.51
N ALA A 25 0.15 2.30 9.25
CA ALA A 25 -1.25 2.51 8.89
C ALA A 25 -2.07 3.07 10.06
N ALA A 26 -1.82 2.64 11.30
CA ALA A 26 -2.56 3.13 12.47
C ALA A 26 -2.34 4.62 12.74
N PHE A 27 -1.20 5.20 12.33
CA PHE A 27 -0.97 6.64 12.44
C PHE A 27 -2.03 7.49 11.71
N CYS A 28 -2.69 6.95 10.67
CA CYS A 28 -3.67 7.71 9.89
C CYS A 28 -4.91 8.16 10.69
N VAL A 29 -5.24 7.48 11.80
CA VAL A 29 -6.40 7.83 12.63
C VAL A 29 -6.08 8.82 13.75
N ILE A 30 -4.80 9.15 13.98
CA ILE A 30 -4.36 9.98 15.10
C ILE A 30 -4.56 11.47 14.80
N SER A 31 -4.18 11.93 13.61
CA SER A 31 -4.32 13.33 13.20
C SER A 31 -4.28 13.47 11.67
N ARG A 32 -4.69 14.63 11.16
CA ARG A 32 -4.60 14.93 9.72
C ARG A 32 -3.15 14.94 9.20
N HIS A 33 -2.19 15.36 10.01
CA HIS A 33 -0.76 15.37 9.62
C HIS A 33 -0.20 13.96 9.54
N PHE A 34 -0.53 13.12 10.54
CA PHE A 34 -0.14 11.72 10.51
C PHE A 34 -0.82 10.97 9.37
N LYS A 35 -2.09 11.24 9.09
CA LYS A 35 -2.77 10.73 7.88
C LYS A 35 -2.02 11.09 6.61
N SER A 36 -1.71 12.38 6.40
CA SER A 36 -0.98 12.81 5.21
C SER A 36 0.38 12.13 5.07
N ALA A 37 1.05 11.84 6.19
CA ALA A 37 2.33 11.17 6.19
C ALA A 37 2.19 9.66 5.94
N SER A 38 1.21 8.99 6.55
CA SER A 38 0.87 7.58 6.34
C SER A 38 0.41 7.29 4.91
N ASP A 39 -0.25 8.25 4.25
CA ASP A 39 -0.68 8.13 2.85
C ASP A 39 0.48 8.45 1.86
N SER A 40 1.67 8.81 2.35
CA SER A 40 2.81 9.17 1.50
C SER A 40 3.57 7.94 1.00
N ASP A 41 3.88 7.90 -0.29
CA ASP A 41 4.75 6.89 -0.90
C ASP A 41 6.12 6.79 -0.23
N ALA A 42 6.62 7.88 0.38
CA ALA A 42 7.90 7.89 1.10
C ALA A 42 7.92 6.89 2.27
N VAL A 43 6.76 6.67 2.91
CA VAL A 43 6.59 5.65 3.97
C VAL A 43 6.63 4.26 3.35
N TRP A 44 5.80 4.02 2.33
CA TRP A 44 5.60 2.69 1.78
C TRP A 44 6.81 2.18 0.98
N LYS A 45 7.55 3.06 0.30
CA LYS A 45 8.80 2.70 -0.39
C LYS A 45 9.87 2.11 0.54
N LYS A 46 9.81 2.36 1.85
CA LYS A 46 10.74 1.78 2.84
C LYS A 46 10.37 0.35 3.24
N PHE A 47 9.11 -0.03 3.11
CA PHE A 47 8.63 -1.38 3.39
C PHE A 47 8.73 -2.32 2.19
N LEU A 48 8.91 -1.75 0.99
CA LEU A 48 8.97 -2.48 -0.26
C LEU A 48 10.41 -2.95 -0.57
N PRO A 49 10.55 -4.04 -1.36
CA PRO A 49 11.83 -4.43 -1.92
C PRO A 49 12.46 -3.32 -2.78
N PRO A 50 13.80 -3.23 -2.85
CA PRO A 50 14.49 -2.22 -3.64
C PRO A 50 14.24 -2.32 -5.15
N ASP A 51 13.92 -3.52 -5.64
CA ASP A 51 13.61 -3.86 -7.04
C ASP A 51 12.13 -3.64 -7.42
N ILE A 52 11.34 -2.99 -6.56
CA ILE A 52 9.90 -2.82 -6.80
C ILE A 52 9.60 -2.04 -8.10
N ASP A 53 10.41 -1.03 -8.43
CA ASP A 53 10.23 -0.22 -9.63
C ASP A 53 10.50 -1.06 -10.91
N ASP A 54 11.43 -2.02 -10.84
CA ASP A 54 11.73 -2.95 -11.95
C ASP A 54 10.60 -3.98 -12.13
N LEU A 55 10.06 -4.53 -11.03
CA LEU A 55 8.93 -5.45 -11.05
C LEU A 55 7.68 -4.81 -11.68
N ILE A 56 7.38 -3.56 -11.30
CA ILE A 56 6.24 -2.82 -11.85
C ILE A 56 6.43 -2.60 -13.35
N SER A 57 7.65 -2.25 -13.78
CA SER A 57 7.98 -2.06 -15.18
C SER A 57 7.81 -3.35 -16.00
N GLU A 58 8.29 -4.49 -15.49
CA GLU A 58 8.11 -5.79 -16.14
C GLU A 58 6.62 -6.18 -16.24
N SER A 59 5.86 -5.97 -15.16
CA SER A 59 4.43 -6.27 -15.11
C SER A 59 3.63 -5.46 -16.14
N SER A 60 4.00 -4.21 -16.38
CA SER A 60 3.36 -3.34 -17.37
C SER A 60 3.56 -3.82 -18.82
N SER A 61 4.63 -4.59 -19.07
CA SER A 61 4.93 -5.19 -20.37
C SER A 61 4.18 -6.52 -20.60
N THR A 62 3.62 -7.12 -19.55
CA THR A 62 2.81 -8.33 -19.68
C THR A 62 1.33 -7.95 -19.91
N PRO A 63 0.69 -8.38 -21.01
CA PRO A 63 -0.75 -8.17 -21.16
C PRO A 63 -1.47 -8.86 -19.99
N PRO A 64 -2.55 -8.27 -19.44
CA PRO A 64 -3.25 -8.86 -18.31
C PRO A 64 -3.68 -10.28 -18.70
N SER A 65 -3.11 -11.27 -18.01
CA SER A 65 -3.47 -12.67 -18.19
C SER A 65 -4.96 -12.80 -17.89
N VAL A 66 -5.74 -13.04 -18.94
CA VAL A 66 -7.17 -13.27 -18.85
C VAL A 66 -7.36 -14.51 -17.99
N LEU A 67 -7.72 -14.32 -16.72
CA LEU A 67 -8.14 -15.42 -15.85
C LEU A 67 -9.24 -16.19 -16.60
N PRO A 68 -9.07 -17.49 -16.91
CA PRO A 68 -10.13 -18.24 -17.54
C PRO A 68 -11.24 -18.39 -16.51
N THR A 69 -12.29 -17.56 -16.63
CA THR A 69 -13.55 -17.78 -15.91
C THR A 69 -14.15 -19.07 -16.42
N LYS A 70 -13.80 -20.21 -15.80
CA LYS A 70 -14.53 -21.46 -15.96
C LYS A 70 -15.87 -21.30 -15.25
N LYS A 71 -16.83 -20.66 -15.93
CA LYS A 71 -18.25 -20.68 -15.59
C LYS A 71 -18.92 -21.70 -16.50
N LYS A 72 -18.75 -22.99 -16.21
CA LYS A 72 -19.62 -24.06 -16.72
C LYS A 72 -19.55 -25.29 -15.81
N ASP A 73 -20.75 -25.75 -15.46
CA ASP A 73 -21.11 -27.02 -14.82
C ASP A 73 -20.88 -27.19 -13.31
N LEU A 74 -21.84 -26.72 -12.49
CA LEU A 74 -22.13 -27.26 -11.15
C LEU A 74 -23.64 -27.23 -10.83
N LEU A 75 -24.51 -27.51 -11.81
CA LEU A 75 -25.96 -27.65 -11.59
C LEU A 75 -26.54 -28.76 -12.47
N SER A 76 -25.98 -29.97 -12.34
CA SER A 76 -26.61 -31.20 -12.84
C SER A 76 -26.43 -32.31 -11.79
N LEU A 77 -27.21 -32.24 -10.72
CA LEU A 77 -27.50 -33.41 -9.89
C LEU A 77 -28.91 -33.89 -10.29
N PRO A 78 -29.09 -35.16 -10.67
CA PRO A 78 -30.41 -35.69 -11.03
C PRO A 78 -31.31 -35.81 -9.79
N LEU A 79 -32.61 -35.53 -9.98
CA LEU A 79 -33.68 -35.92 -9.06
C LEU A 79 -33.86 -37.44 -9.05
#